data_AF-A0A382QX29-F1
#
_entry.id   AF-A0A382QX29-F1
#
_cell.length_a   1.000
_cell.length_b   1.000
_cell.length_c   1.000
_cell.angle_alpha   90.00
_cell.angle_beta   90.00
_cell.angle_gamma   90.00
#
_symmetry.space_group_name_H-M   'P 1'
#
loop_
_entity.id
_entity.type
_entity.pdbx_description
1 polymer ?
#
loop_
_entity_poly.entity_id
_entity_poly.type
_entity_poly.pdbx_seq_one_letter_code
_entity_poly.pdbx_strand_id
1 'polypeptide(L)'
;MGVVIGETAVIGDDVTLYHGVTLGGVTWAPGKRHPTLEDNVVVGAGAQVLGPITIGRGARVGANAVVLKDVPAGATMVGVAARPAARTPKEMSEQGGFAAYGTPSPNVADPMSRSIEGLLEELGRLRARLEQLVSASPNQQAQNVSSEEAGDAKGEAVPPNC
;
A
#
# COMPACT_ATOMS: atom_id res chain seq x y z
N MET A 1 1.88 -13.75 -16.78
CA MET A 1 2.26 -12.34 -16.52
C MET A 1 3.08 -11.84 -17.70
N GLY A 2 2.86 -10.61 -18.15
CA GLY A 2 3.53 -10.07 -19.35
C GLY A 2 4.02 -8.63 -19.14
N VAL A 3 4.66 -8.08 -20.16
CA VAL A 3 5.05 -6.67 -20.24
C VAL A 3 4.06 -5.96 -21.15
N VAL A 4 3.56 -4.80 -20.72
CA VAL A 4 2.64 -3.97 -21.50
C VAL A 4 3.38 -2.73 -21.98
N ILE A 5 3.49 -2.56 -23.30
CA ILE A 5 4.14 -1.41 -23.92
C ILE A 5 3.08 -0.64 -24.70
N GLY A 6 2.88 0.61 -24.33
CA GLY A 6 1.93 1.47 -25.01
C GLY A 6 2.43 2.00 -26.34
N GLU A 7 1.48 2.39 -27.21
CA GLU A 7 1.68 2.79 -28.60
C GLU A 7 2.77 3.85 -28.83
N THR A 8 2.87 4.84 -27.94
CA THR A 8 3.79 5.99 -28.08
C THR A 8 4.94 5.93 -27.09
N ALA A 9 5.18 4.75 -26.50
CA ALA A 9 6.30 4.54 -25.60
C ALA A 9 7.61 4.62 -26.40
N VAL A 10 8.61 5.27 -25.83
CA VAL A 10 9.96 5.32 -26.41
C VAL A 10 10.88 4.65 -25.41
N ILE A 11 11.69 3.71 -25.89
CA ILE A 11 12.62 2.93 -25.07
C ILE A 11 14.01 3.11 -25.70
N GLY A 12 14.95 3.66 -24.93
CA GLY A 12 16.34 3.83 -25.33
C GLY A 12 17.15 2.53 -25.27
N ASP A 13 18.46 2.67 -25.31
CA ASP A 13 19.37 1.53 -25.39
C ASP A 13 19.64 0.91 -24.01
N ASP A 14 19.90 -0.40 -23.98
CA ASP A 14 20.24 -1.16 -22.76
C ASP A 14 19.22 -1.04 -21.62
N VAL A 15 17.94 -0.87 -21.97
CA VAL A 15 16.84 -0.83 -20.98
C VAL A 15 16.44 -2.23 -20.54
N THR A 16 16.33 -2.44 -19.24
CA THR A 16 15.90 -3.71 -18.64
C THR A 16 14.48 -3.60 -18.11
N LEU A 17 13.55 -4.38 -18.66
CA LEU A 17 12.16 -4.48 -18.19
C LEU A 17 11.92 -5.87 -17.59
N TYR A 18 11.51 -5.92 -16.32
CA TYR A 18 11.09 -7.17 -15.68
C TYR A 18 9.63 -7.52 -15.98
N HIS A 19 9.17 -8.69 -15.52
CA HIS A 19 7.80 -9.16 -15.72
C HIS A 19 6.76 -8.23 -15.06
N GLY A 20 5.57 -8.11 -15.64
CA GLY A 20 4.48 -7.32 -15.06
C GLY A 20 4.67 -5.81 -15.19
N VAL A 21 5.66 -5.35 -15.95
CA VAL A 21 5.89 -3.92 -16.18
C VAL A 21 4.85 -3.37 -17.15
N THR A 22 4.33 -2.18 -16.86
CA THR A 22 3.40 -1.45 -17.73
C THR A 22 3.96 -0.07 -18.06
N LEU A 23 4.08 0.21 -19.35
CA LEU A 23 4.34 1.54 -19.91
C LEU A 23 3.02 2.10 -20.47
N GLY A 24 2.23 2.69 -19.59
CA GLY A 24 0.83 3.05 -19.83
C GLY A 24 0.60 4.53 -20.09
N GLY A 25 -0.53 4.85 -20.71
CA GLY A 25 -1.01 6.22 -20.83
C GLY A 25 -2.03 6.57 -19.76
N VAL A 26 -2.11 7.86 -19.42
CA VAL A 26 -3.12 8.39 -18.47
C VAL A 26 -4.34 9.01 -19.16
N THR A 27 -4.24 9.26 -20.47
CA THR A 27 -5.25 9.96 -21.26
C THR A 27 -5.52 9.25 -22.59
N TRP A 28 -6.75 9.38 -23.07
CA TRP A 28 -7.19 8.90 -24.38
C TRP A 28 -6.88 9.89 -25.51
N ALA A 29 -6.39 11.09 -25.17
CA ALA A 29 -6.03 12.11 -26.15
C ALA A 29 -4.98 11.59 -27.16
N PRO A 30 -5.12 11.94 -28.45
CA PRO A 30 -4.14 11.57 -29.46
C PRO A 30 -2.81 12.30 -29.21
N GLY A 31 -1.69 11.62 -29.47
CA GLY A 31 -0.34 12.16 -29.31
C GLY A 31 0.54 11.38 -28.32
N LYS A 32 1.61 12.03 -27.82
CA LYS A 32 2.52 11.44 -26.83
C LYS A 32 1.78 11.31 -25.50
N ARG A 33 1.50 10.07 -25.11
CA ARG A 33 0.73 9.72 -23.89
C ARG A 33 1.37 8.64 -23.05
N HIS A 34 2.38 7.96 -23.59
CA HIS A 34 3.14 6.89 -22.95
C HIS A 34 4.55 7.39 -22.60
N PRO A 35 5.25 6.71 -21.68
CA PRO A 35 6.52 7.20 -21.16
C PRO A 35 7.66 7.10 -22.16
N THR A 36 8.73 7.83 -21.87
CA THR A 36 10.03 7.76 -22.55
C THR A 36 11.05 7.25 -21.55
N LEU A 37 11.73 6.16 -21.87
CA LEU A 37 12.83 5.61 -21.07
C LEU A 37 14.12 5.91 -21.82
N GLU A 38 15.06 6.59 -21.16
CA GLU A 38 16.40 6.81 -21.69
C GLU A 38 17.30 5.58 -21.50
N ASP A 39 18.57 5.69 -21.91
CA ASP A 39 19.51 4.58 -21.91
C ASP A 39 19.81 4.04 -20.50
N ASN A 40 20.11 2.74 -20.41
CA ASN A 40 20.51 2.05 -19.17
C ASN A 40 19.46 2.11 -18.04
N VAL A 41 18.19 2.37 -18.37
CA VAL A 41 17.10 2.38 -17.38
C VAL A 41 16.75 0.95 -16.95
N VAL A 42 16.48 0.77 -15.66
CA VAL A 42 16.03 -0.53 -15.11
C VAL A 42 14.64 -0.37 -14.50
N VAL A 43 13.69 -1.19 -14.96
CA VAL A 43 12.30 -1.17 -14.48
C VAL A 43 11.94 -2.49 -13.82
N GLY A 44 11.83 -2.46 -12.49
CA GLY A 44 11.54 -3.60 -11.62
C GLY A 44 10.20 -4.28 -11.90
N ALA A 45 10.07 -5.52 -11.41
CA ALA A 45 8.88 -6.34 -11.66
C ALA A 45 7.60 -5.67 -11.14
N GLY A 46 6.52 -5.74 -11.93
CA GLY A 46 5.23 -5.17 -11.56
C GLY A 46 5.16 -3.63 -11.58
N ALA A 47 6.24 -2.92 -11.94
CA ALA A 47 6.24 -1.46 -11.93
C ALA A 47 5.31 -0.88 -13.01
N GLN A 48 4.61 0.19 -12.66
CA GLN A 48 3.67 0.89 -13.52
C GLN A 48 4.21 2.31 -13.79
N VAL A 49 4.58 2.59 -15.04
CA VAL A 49 5.05 3.90 -15.49
C VAL A 49 3.96 4.50 -16.36
N LEU A 50 3.32 5.57 -15.86
CA LEU A 50 2.09 6.08 -16.47
C LEU A 50 2.24 7.52 -16.93
N GLY A 51 1.84 7.79 -18.17
CA GLY A 51 1.78 9.12 -18.76
C GLY A 51 3.00 9.48 -19.63
N PRO A 52 3.00 10.67 -20.24
CA PRO A 52 4.08 11.15 -21.09
C PRO A 52 5.27 11.67 -20.26
N ILE A 53 5.79 10.83 -19.38
CA ILE A 53 6.90 11.13 -18.47
C ILE A 53 8.21 10.56 -19.01
N THR A 54 9.32 11.19 -18.63
CA THR A 54 10.67 10.78 -19.00
C THR A 54 11.38 10.14 -17.81
N ILE A 55 11.91 8.95 -18.03
CA ILE A 55 12.79 8.24 -17.10
C ILE A 55 14.22 8.48 -17.56
N GLY A 56 14.95 9.31 -16.82
CA GLY A 56 16.31 9.72 -17.18
C GLY A 56 17.30 8.56 -17.20
N ARG A 57 18.40 8.76 -17.92
CA ARG A 57 19.46 7.78 -18.14
C ARG A 57 19.95 7.14 -16.85
N GLY A 58 20.07 5.83 -16.84
CA GLY A 58 20.56 5.06 -15.69
C GLY A 58 19.64 5.09 -14.46
N ALA A 59 18.42 5.65 -14.57
CA ALA A 59 17.46 5.63 -13.48
C ALA A 59 16.89 4.22 -13.26
N ARG A 60 16.43 3.98 -12.04
CA ARG A 60 15.92 2.68 -11.59
C ARG A 60 14.52 2.84 -11.02
N VAL A 61 13.58 2.04 -11.48
CA VAL A 61 12.22 1.95 -10.94
C VAL A 61 12.12 0.66 -10.13
N GLY A 62 11.76 0.78 -8.86
CA GLY A 62 11.60 -0.35 -7.95
C GLY A 62 10.43 -1.26 -8.33
N ALA A 63 10.42 -2.48 -7.80
CA ALA A 63 9.32 -3.41 -8.01
C ALA A 63 8.01 -2.84 -7.45
N ASN A 64 6.90 -3.07 -8.16
CA ASN A 64 5.56 -2.57 -7.84
C ASN A 64 5.45 -1.04 -7.64
N ALA A 65 6.45 -0.27 -8.09
CA ALA A 65 6.39 1.19 -8.00
C ALA A 65 5.41 1.77 -9.02
N VAL A 66 4.74 2.87 -8.66
CA VAL A 66 3.86 3.62 -9.57
C VAL A 66 4.46 5.00 -9.81
N VAL A 67 4.95 5.23 -11.02
CA VAL A 67 5.64 6.46 -11.41
C VAL A 67 4.70 7.34 -12.23
N LEU A 68 4.47 8.56 -11.74
CA LEU A 68 3.55 9.56 -12.32
C LEU A 68 4.25 10.87 -12.71
N LYS A 69 5.56 10.99 -12.45
CA LYS A 69 6.36 12.20 -12.65
C LYS A 69 7.70 11.81 -13.27
N ASP A 70 8.34 12.78 -13.92
CA ASP A 70 9.66 12.61 -14.50
C ASP A 70 10.68 12.18 -13.45
N VAL A 71 11.59 11.30 -13.86
CA VAL A 71 12.61 10.72 -13.00
C VAL A 71 13.97 11.23 -13.46
N PRO A 72 14.73 11.93 -12.59
CA PRO A 72 16.04 12.42 -12.96
C PRO A 72 17.03 11.26 -13.22
N ALA A 73 18.04 11.53 -14.06
CA ALA A 73 19.06 10.55 -14.41
C ALA A 73 19.76 9.96 -13.16
N GLY A 74 19.97 8.65 -13.16
CA GLY A 74 20.56 7.91 -12.05
C GLY A 74 19.69 7.80 -10.78
N ALA A 75 18.51 8.42 -10.72
CA ALA A 75 17.68 8.32 -9.53
C ALA A 75 17.00 6.96 -9.39
N THR A 76 16.69 6.57 -8.16
CA THR A 76 15.90 5.35 -7.87
C THR A 76 14.54 5.74 -7.30
N MET A 77 13.48 5.24 -7.92
CA MET A 77 12.08 5.53 -7.57
C MET A 77 11.41 4.29 -6.99
N VAL A 78 10.83 4.38 -5.80
CA VAL A 78 10.21 3.24 -5.10
C VAL A 78 8.85 3.61 -4.50
N GLY A 79 7.97 2.61 -4.34
CA GLY A 79 6.67 2.74 -3.68
C GLY A 79 5.51 3.17 -4.57
N VAL A 80 4.30 3.14 -3.99
CA VAL A 80 3.05 3.61 -4.61
C VAL A 80 2.98 5.13 -4.42
N ALA A 81 2.90 5.88 -5.52
CA ALA A 81 3.30 7.29 -5.64
C ALA A 81 4.81 7.46 -5.44
N ALA A 82 5.58 6.94 -6.40
CA ALA A 82 7.01 6.78 -6.28
C ALA A 82 7.70 8.09 -5.88
N ARG A 83 8.48 8.03 -4.81
CA ARG A 83 9.30 9.15 -4.32
C ARG A 83 10.77 8.84 -4.59
N PRO A 84 11.63 9.86 -4.71
CA PRO A 84 13.07 9.65 -4.78
C PRO A 84 13.53 8.89 -3.54
N ALA A 85 14.24 7.78 -3.72
CA ALA A 85 14.89 7.10 -2.62
C ALA A 85 16.00 8.00 -2.05
N ALA A 86 16.13 8.04 -0.72
CA ALA A 86 17.01 8.96 0.00
C ALA A 86 18.53 8.71 -0.20
N ARG A 87 18.94 7.74 -1.04
CA ARG A 87 20.34 7.43 -1.32
C ARG A 87 20.63 7.51 -2.81
N THR A 88 21.68 8.25 -3.14
CA THR A 88 22.18 8.40 -4.51
C THR A 88 23.02 7.18 -4.92
N PRO A 89 23.14 6.88 -6.23
CA PRO A 89 23.88 5.70 -6.72
C PRO A 89 25.33 5.59 -6.25
N LYS A 90 25.96 6.73 -5.94
CA LYS A 90 27.37 6.80 -5.52
C LYS A 90 27.62 6.12 -4.17
N GLU A 91 26.59 5.99 -3.32
CA GLU A 91 26.67 5.30 -2.04
C GLU A 91 26.31 3.80 -2.15
N MET A 92 25.70 3.37 -3.26
CA MET A 92 25.29 1.97 -3.49
C MET A 92 26.42 1.11 -4.08
N SER A 93 27.45 1.70 -4.69
CA SER A 93 28.57 0.96 -5.31
C SER A 93 29.66 0.54 -4.32
N GLU A 94 29.76 1.17 -3.15
CA GLU A 94 30.80 0.84 -2.15
C GLU A 94 30.39 -0.27 -1.17
N GLN A 95 29.09 -0.62 -1.12
CA GLN A 95 28.59 -1.74 -0.33
C GLN A 95 27.94 -2.72 -1.30
N GLY A 96 28.69 -3.75 -1.69
CA GLY A 96 28.31 -4.82 -2.62
C GLY A 96 27.15 -5.68 -2.14
N GLY A 97 25.98 -5.09 -1.95
CA GLY A 97 24.71 -5.76 -1.70
C GLY A 97 23.75 -5.48 -2.85
N PHE A 98 23.41 -6.51 -3.61
CA PHE A 98 22.26 -6.48 -4.51
C PHE A 98 21.01 -6.15 -3.68
N ALA A 99 20.56 -4.89 -3.74
CA ALA A 99 19.36 -4.41 -3.05
C ALA A 99 18.12 -4.92 -3.80
N ALA A 100 17.82 -6.21 -3.60
CA ALA A 100 16.61 -6.82 -4.11
C ALA A 100 15.40 -5.97 -3.66
N TYR A 101 14.58 -5.55 -4.61
CA TYR A 101 13.30 -4.86 -4.37
C TYR A 101 13.38 -3.41 -3.87
N GLY A 102 14.54 -2.76 -3.88
CA GLY A 102 14.64 -1.32 -3.57
C GLY A 102 14.29 -0.96 -2.12
N THR A 103 14.39 -1.91 -1.20
CA THR A 103 14.27 -1.62 0.23
C THR A 103 15.51 -0.84 0.68
N PRO A 104 15.38 0.42 1.13
CA PRO A 104 16.46 1.04 1.89
C PRO A 104 16.70 0.19 3.15
N SER A 105 17.97 0.03 3.51
CA SER A 105 18.44 -0.79 4.64
C SER A 105 17.64 -0.58 5.96
N PRO A 106 17.72 -1.50 6.93
CA PRO A 106 16.65 -1.86 7.90
C PRO A 106 16.28 -0.80 8.98
N ASN A 107 16.61 0.47 8.78
CA ASN A 107 16.42 1.52 9.78
C ASN A 107 15.71 2.79 9.25
N VAL A 108 15.01 2.69 8.12
CA VAL A 108 14.05 3.72 7.68
C VAL A 108 12.67 3.06 7.70
N ALA A 109 11.94 3.22 8.81
CA ALA A 109 10.60 2.66 8.96
C ALA A 109 9.69 3.13 7.81
N ASP A 110 9.19 2.19 7.03
CA ASP A 110 8.21 2.40 5.97
C ASP A 110 6.98 3.14 6.56
N PRO A 111 6.39 4.14 5.86
CA PRO A 111 5.11 4.74 6.27
C PRO A 111 4.05 3.70 6.65
N MET A 112 4.03 2.53 6.01
CA MET A 112 3.15 1.41 6.40
C MET A 112 3.51 0.82 7.77
N SER A 113 4.79 0.61 8.07
CA SER A 113 5.24 0.12 9.37
C SER A 113 4.84 1.07 10.50
N ARG A 114 4.97 2.39 10.28
CA ARG A 114 4.51 3.40 11.25
C ARG A 114 3.00 3.35 11.49
N SER A 115 2.21 3.16 10.43
CA SER A 115 0.76 2.99 10.56
C SER A 115 0.40 1.73 11.34
N ILE A 116 1.12 0.62 11.10
CA ILE A 116 0.91 -0.64 11.84
C ILE A 116 1.25 -0.46 13.32
N GLU A 117 2.37 0.17 13.64
CA GLU A 117 2.77 0.48 15.03
C GLU A 117 1.70 1.31 15.75
N GLY A 118 1.18 2.37 15.12
CA GLY A 118 0.11 3.19 15.70
C GLY A 118 -1.21 2.44 15.90
N LEU A 119 -1.57 1.52 14.98
CA LEU A 119 -2.74 0.66 15.14
C LEU A 119 -2.58 -0.33 16.30
N LEU A 120 -1.38 -0.89 16.47
CA LEU A 120 -1.08 -1.81 17.58
C LEU A 120 -1.13 -1.10 18.93
N GLU A 121 -0.66 0.15 19.01
CA GLU A 121 -0.75 0.97 20.22
C GLU A 121 -2.20 1.28 20.59
N GLU A 122 -3.03 1.66 19.61
CA GLU A 122 -4.45 1.95 19.86
C GLU A 122 -5.24 0.67 20.21
N LEU A 123 -4.90 -0.49 19.63
CA LEU A 123 -5.45 -1.78 20.06
C LEU A 123 -5.10 -2.11 21.51
N GLY A 124 -3.88 -1.82 21.96
CA GLY A 124 -3.49 -1.95 23.36
C GLY A 124 -4.33 -1.06 24.27
N ARG A 125 -4.54 0.21 23.87
CA ARG A 125 -5.37 1.17 24.61
C ARG A 125 -6.83 0.72 24.72
N LEU A 126 -7.41 0.22 23.63
CA LEU A 126 -8.78 -0.28 23.61
C LEU A 126 -8.94 -1.54 24.47
N ARG A 127 -7.97 -2.47 24.41
CA ARG A 127 -7.98 -3.68 25.27
C ARG A 127 -7.92 -3.32 26.75
N ALA A 128 -7.04 -2.40 27.15
CA ALA A 128 -6.96 -1.93 28.54
C ALA A 128 -8.27 -1.28 29.01
N ARG A 129 -8.94 -0.53 28.13
CA ARG A 129 -10.24 0.09 28.45
C ARG A 129 -11.36 -0.93 28.57
N LEU A 130 -11.36 -1.97 27.74
CA LEU A 130 -12.31 -3.09 27.86
C LEU A 130 -12.09 -3.86 29.16
N GLU A 131 -10.86 -4.15 29.55
CA GLU A 131 -10.57 -4.80 30.84
C GLU A 131 -11.07 -3.97 32.02
N GLN A 132 -10.88 -2.65 32.00
CA GLN A 132 -11.39 -1.75 33.03
C GLN A 132 -12.93 -1.76 33.10
N LEU A 133 -13.62 -1.71 31.95
CA LEU A 133 -15.08 -1.74 31.91
C LEU A 133 -15.64 -3.11 32.34
N VAL A 134 -15.05 -4.20 31.87
CA VAL A 134 -15.45 -5.56 32.26
C VAL A 134 -15.23 -5.77 33.77
N SER A 135 -14.13 -5.25 34.33
CA SER A 135 -13.85 -5.33 35.77
C SER A 135 -14.74 -4.42 36.63
N ALA A 136 -15.25 -3.31 36.07
CA ALA A 136 -16.16 -2.39 36.75
C ALA A 136 -17.66 -2.78 36.61
N SER A 137 -18.00 -3.65 35.65
CA SER A 137 -19.36 -4.08 35.37
C SER A 137 -19.84 -5.44 35.92
N PRO A 138 -19.26 -6.08 36.97
CA PRO A 138 -19.86 -7.32 37.50
C PRO A 138 -21.24 -7.11 38.17
N ASN A 139 -21.71 -5.86 38.35
CA ASN A 139 -22.92 -5.57 39.13
C ASN A 139 -24.13 -5.02 38.33
N GLN A 140 -24.04 -4.81 37.01
CA GLN A 140 -25.18 -4.28 36.22
C GLN A 140 -26.08 -5.38 35.62
N GLN A 141 -25.57 -6.60 35.42
CA GLN A 141 -26.40 -7.71 34.92
C GLN A 141 -27.28 -8.35 36.00
N ALA A 142 -26.94 -8.23 37.29
CA ALA A 142 -27.77 -8.75 38.37
C ALA A 142 -29.01 -7.87 38.68
N GLN A 143 -28.97 -6.57 38.36
CA GLN A 143 -30.06 -5.64 38.70
C GLN A 143 -31.14 -5.51 37.62
N ASN A 144 -30.83 -5.80 36.34
CA ASN A 144 -31.80 -5.71 35.26
C ASN A 144 -32.74 -6.92 35.14
N VAL A 145 -32.35 -8.09 35.64
CA VAL A 145 -33.20 -9.30 35.56
C VAL A 145 -34.36 -9.25 36.59
N SER A 146 -34.22 -8.49 37.68
CA SER A 146 -35.23 -8.38 38.74
C SER A 146 -36.35 -7.35 38.48
N SER A 147 -36.26 -6.53 37.44
CA SER A 147 -37.24 -5.47 37.15
C SER A 147 -38.20 -5.78 35.99
N GLU A 148 -37.93 -6.82 35.18
CA GLU A 148 -38.76 -7.18 34.01
C GLU A 148 -39.80 -8.28 34.30
N GLU A 149 -39.72 -9.03 35.41
CA GLU A 149 -40.68 -10.12 35.72
C GLU A 149 -41.95 -9.68 36.47
N ALA A 150 -42.15 -8.40 36.79
CA ALA A 150 -43.27 -7.95 37.63
C ALA A 150 -44.48 -7.35 36.87
N GLY A 151 -44.53 -7.44 35.54
CA GLY A 151 -45.64 -6.87 34.78
C GLY A 151 -45.88 -7.53 33.43
N ASP A 152 -46.75 -8.54 33.40
CA ASP A 152 -47.93 -8.65 32.54
C ASP A 152 -48.25 -10.11 32.18
N ALA A 153 -49.30 -10.66 32.82
CA ALA A 153 -50.15 -11.71 32.25
C ALA A 153 -51.35 -11.93 33.18
N LYS A 154 -52.41 -11.14 32.99
CA LYS A 154 -53.77 -11.56 33.36
C LYS A 154 -54.11 -12.82 32.57
N GLY A 155 -54.56 -13.85 33.27
CA GLY A 155 -55.12 -15.04 32.64
C GLY A 155 -56.49 -14.76 32.03
N GLU A 156 -56.72 -15.29 30.84
CA GLU A 156 -58.05 -15.68 30.38
C GLU A 156 -57.90 -17.04 29.70
N ALA A 157 -58.61 -18.03 30.22
CA ALA A 157 -58.58 -19.41 29.78
C ALA A 157 -59.40 -19.59 28.49
N VAL A 158 -58.90 -20.39 27.54
CA VAL A 158 -59.70 -21.00 26.49
C VAL A 158 -59.37 -22.50 26.41
N PRO A 159 -60.24 -23.40 26.87
CA PRO A 159 -60.11 -24.84 26.68
C PRO A 159 -60.90 -25.29 25.42
N PRO A 160 -60.93 -26.58 25.07
CA PRO A 160 -60.17 -27.18 23.97
C PRO A 160 -61.06 -27.56 22.79
N ASN A 161 -60.49 -27.90 21.63
CA ASN A 161 -61.22 -28.76 20.70
C ASN A 161 -60.33 -29.71 19.90
N CYS A 162 -60.76 -30.98 19.97
CA CYS A 162 -60.64 -32.12 19.05
C CYS A 162 -59.46 -32.23 18.08
#